data_AF-A0A3C0VH14-F1
#
_entry.id   AF-A0A3C0VH14-F1
#
_cell.length_a   1.000
_cell.length_b   1.000
_cell.length_c   1.000
_cell.angle_alpha   90.00
_cell.angle_beta   90.00
_cell.angle_gamma   90.00
#
_symmetry.space_group_name_H-M   'P 1'
#
loop_
_entity.id
_entity.type
_entity.pdbx_description
1 polymer ?
#
loop_
_entity_poly.entity_id
_entity_poly.type
_entity_poly.pdbx_seq_one_letter_code
_entity_poly.pdbx_strand_id
1 'polypeptide(L)' 'MDVRLDDGRIEVVDDSVAEILRRKTPAERIAMIGDANRTMRSVIAAHIRSLHPEWDAQAVLAEVARRMSDGAA' A
#
# COMPACT_ATOMS: atom_id res chain seq x y z
N MET A 1 -11.77 22.82 -8.39
CA MET A 1 -10.82 22.31 -7.38
C MET A 1 -9.48 22.21 -8.08
N ASP A 2 -8.59 23.16 -7.83
CA ASP A 2 -7.28 23.24 -8.48
C ASP A 2 -6.33 22.27 -7.78
N VAL A 3 -6.10 21.10 -8.39
CA VAL A 3 -5.27 20.03 -7.82
C VAL A 3 -3.87 20.15 -8.42
N ARG A 4 -3.07 21.06 -7.86
CA ARG A 4 -1.63 21.15 -8.17
C ARG A 4 -0.87 20.18 -7.28
N LEU A 5 -0.20 19.21 -7.91
CA LEU A 5 0.64 18.18 -7.29
C LEU A 5 2.13 18.55 -7.47
N ASP A 6 2.58 19.65 -6.86
CA ASP A 6 4.01 20.02 -6.86
C ASP A 6 4.71 19.59 -5.56
N ASP A 7 6.04 19.50 -5.61
CA ASP A 7 6.92 18.91 -4.58
C ASP A 7 6.83 19.59 -3.19
N GLY A 8 6.15 20.73 -3.09
CA GLY A 8 6.01 21.49 -1.85
C GLY A 8 4.76 21.18 -1.02
N ARG A 9 3.81 20.38 -1.55
CA ARG A 9 2.52 20.14 -0.88
C ARG A 9 2.37 18.71 -0.41
N ILE A 10 2.41 18.52 0.90
CA ILE A 10 2.06 17.24 1.54
C ILE A 10 0.54 17.04 1.45
N GLU A 11 0.10 15.86 1.01
CA GLU A 11 -1.30 15.45 1.13
C GLU A 11 -1.65 15.28 2.61
N VAL A 12 -2.50 16.16 3.12
CA VAL A 12 -2.98 16.13 4.51
C VAL A 12 -4.36 15.48 4.53
N VAL A 13 -4.53 14.50 5.41
CA VAL A 13 -5.82 13.86 5.66
C VAL A 13 -6.80 14.89 6.22
N ASP A 14 -8.03 14.89 5.69
CA ASP A 14 -9.11 15.75 6.21
C ASP A 14 -9.33 15.53 7.72
N ASP A 15 -9.56 16.61 8.46
CA ASP A 15 -9.71 16.56 9.92
C ASP A 15 -10.81 15.59 10.38
N SER A 16 -11.91 15.49 9.63
CA SER A 16 -13.00 14.57 9.94
C SER A 16 -12.56 13.10 9.83
N VAL A 17 -11.76 12.80 8.81
CA VAL A 17 -11.19 11.46 8.60
C VAL A 17 -10.14 11.17 9.67
N ALA A 18 -9.29 12.14 9.98
CA ALA A 18 -8.29 12.01 11.05
C ALA A 18 -8.95 11.70 12.40
N GLU A 19 -10.08 12.35 12.71
CA GLU A 19 -10.83 12.11 13.94
C GLU A 19 -11.43 10.69 13.99
N ILE A 20 -12.00 10.20 12.87
CA ILE A 20 -12.48 8.81 12.75
C ILE A 20 -11.33 7.82 12.99
N LEU A 21 -10.17 8.05 12.39
CA LEU A 21 -8.99 7.18 12.55
C LEU A 21 -8.42 7.20 13.97
N ARG A 22 -8.50 8.34 14.68
CA ARG A 22 -8.09 8.47 16.09
C ARG A 22 -8.98 7.69 17.04
N ARG A 23 -10.27 7.51 16.71
CA ARG A 23 -11.22 6.77 17.55
C ARG A 23 -11.09 5.24 17.46
N LYS A 24 -10.33 4.73 16.49
CA LYS A 24 -10.15 3.27 16.32
C LYS A 24 -9.42 2.66 17.52
N THR A 25 -9.96 1.56 18.01
CA THR A 25 -9.30 0.72 19.01
C THR A 25 -7.99 0.14 18.45
N PRO A 26 -7.04 -0.26 19.32
CA PRO A 26 -5.83 -0.94 18.87
C PRO A 26 -6.10 -2.15 17.98
N ALA A 27 -7.13 -2.95 18.28
CA ALA A 27 -7.51 -4.11 17.49
C ALA A 27 -7.96 -3.73 16.08
N GLU A 28 -8.82 -2.71 15.94
CA GLU A 28 -9.27 -2.22 14.62
C GLU A 28 -8.13 -1.62 13.81
N ARG A 29 -7.16 -0.96 14.46
CA ARG A 29 -5.97 -0.43 13.79
C ARG A 29 -5.11 -1.57 13.23
N ILE A 30 -4.88 -2.62 14.00
CA ILE A 30 -4.13 -3.80 13.54
C ILE A 30 -4.87 -4.51 12.40
N ALA A 31 -6.19 -4.70 12.53
CA ALA A 31 -7.00 -5.29 11.47
C ALA A 31 -6.90 -4.49 10.16
N MET A 32 -7.05 -3.17 10.24
CA MET A 32 -6.90 -2.26 9.10
C MET A 32 -5.52 -2.38 8.44
N ILE A 33 -4.44 -2.41 9.23
CA ILE A 33 -3.08 -2.58 8.69
C ILE A 33 -2.92 -3.94 8.00
N GLY A 34 -3.48 -5.00 8.60
CA GLY A 34 -3.48 -6.33 8.01
C GLY A 34 -4.21 -6.39 6.67
N ASP A 35 -5.38 -5.75 6.59
CA ASP A 35 -6.19 -5.66 5.38
C ASP A 35 -5.47 -4.87 4.27
N ALA A 36 -4.87 -3.74 4.64
CA ALA A 36 -4.07 -2.92 3.74
C ALA A 36 -2.84 -3.70 3.20
N ASN A 37 -2.14 -4.44 4.06
CA ASN A 37 -0.99 -5.25 3.67
C ASN A 37 -1.37 -6.33 2.64
N ARG A 38 -2.46 -7.06 2.89
CA ARG A 38 -2.96 -8.08 1.96
C ARG A 38 -3.38 -7.47 0.62
N THR A 39 -4.07 -6.33 0.67
CA THR A 39 -4.50 -5.61 -0.54
C THR A 39 -3.30 -5.18 -1.37
N MET A 40 -2.30 -4.56 -0.74
CA MET A 40 -1.09 -4.10 -1.40
C MET A 40 -0.33 -5.26 -2.07
N ARG A 41 -0.17 -6.39 -1.36
CA ARG A 41 0.43 -7.62 -1.94
C ARG A 41 -0.29 -8.09 -3.19
N SER A 42 -1.63 -8.16 -3.13
CA SER A 42 -2.42 -8.61 -4.27
C SER A 42 -2.30 -7.69 -5.48
N VAL A 43 -2.35 -6.37 -5.28
CA VAL A 43 -2.23 -5.38 -6.36
C VAL A 43 -0.83 -5.43 -6.98
N ILE A 44 0.22 -5.44 -6.16
CA ILE A 44 1.61 -5.51 -6.66
C ILE A 44 1.83 -6.83 -7.42
N ALA A 45 1.38 -7.96 -6.88
CA ALA A 45 1.53 -9.25 -7.53
C ALA A 45 0.79 -9.30 -8.87
N ALA A 46 -0.43 -8.77 -8.95
CA ALA A 46 -1.19 -8.68 -10.20
C ALA A 46 -0.46 -7.83 -11.24
N HIS A 47 0.06 -6.69 -10.83
CA HIS A 47 0.84 -5.82 -11.71
C HIS A 47 2.13 -6.49 -12.20
N ILE A 48 2.91 -7.13 -11.33
CA ILE A 48 4.12 -7.86 -11.72
C ILE A 48 3.80 -8.96 -12.73
N ARG A 49 2.75 -9.77 -12.48
CA ARG A 49 2.32 -10.81 -13.44
C ARG A 49 1.91 -10.24 -14.80
N SER A 50 1.34 -9.03 -14.82
CA SER A 50 1.00 -8.37 -16.09
C SER A 50 2.23 -7.91 -16.88
N LEU A 51 3.33 -7.59 -16.20
CA LEU A 51 4.58 -7.17 -16.82
C LEU A 51 5.49 -8.35 -17.17
N HIS A 52 5.43 -9.42 -16.39
CA HIS A 52 6.28 -10.60 -16.49
C HIS A 52 5.43 -11.89 -16.51
N PRO A 53 4.67 -12.13 -17.60
CA PRO A 53 3.80 -13.32 -17.70
C PRO A 53 4.60 -14.63 -17.72
N GLU A 54 5.89 -14.59 -18.02
CA GLU A 54 6.82 -15.72 -18.04
C GLU A 54 7.35 -16.10 -16.64
N TRP A 55 7.18 -15.24 -15.63
CA TRP A 55 7.68 -15.50 -14.29
C TRP A 55 6.82 -16.51 -13.55
N ASP A 56 7.49 -17.40 -12.82
CA ASP A 56 6.81 -18.31 -11.91
C ASP A 56 6.30 -17.59 -10.64
N ALA A 57 5.51 -18.31 -9.85
CA ALA A 57 4.93 -17.75 -8.64
C ALA A 57 5.98 -17.33 -7.59
N GLN A 58 7.14 -17.99 -7.54
CA GLN A 58 8.18 -17.69 -6.55
C GLN A 58 8.92 -16.40 -6.91
N ALA A 59 9.26 -16.21 -8.19
CA ALA A 59 9.85 -14.97 -8.69
C ALA A 59 8.95 -13.76 -8.44
N VAL A 60 7.63 -13.90 -8.67
CA VAL A 60 6.65 -12.86 -8.36
C VAL A 60 6.62 -12.56 -6.86
N LEU A 61 6.61 -13.58 -5.99
CA LEU A 61 6.57 -13.38 -4.54
C LEU A 61 7.84 -12.70 -4.00
N ALA A 62 9.01 -13.07 -4.52
CA ALA A 62 10.28 -12.45 -4.16
C ALA A 62 10.29 -10.95 -4.51
N GLU A 63 9.82 -10.59 -5.71
CA GLU A 63 9.75 -9.20 -6.14
C GLU A 63 8.69 -8.40 -5.35
N VAL A 64 7.55 -9.01 -5.02
CA VAL A 64 6.56 -8.39 -4.10
C VAL A 64 7.22 -8.08 -2.76
N ALA A 65 7.95 -9.04 -2.17
CA ALA A 65 8.63 -8.84 -0.90
C ALA A 65 9.66 -7.70 -0.98
N ARG A 66 10.47 -7.67 -2.05
CA ARG A 66 11.44 -6.60 -2.28
C ARG A 66 10.79 -5.23 -2.36
N ARG A 67 9.69 -5.08 -3.09
CA ARG A 67 8.97 -3.78 -3.21
C ARG A 67 8.32 -3.34 -1.92
N MET A 68 7.82 -4.27 -1.11
CA MET A 68 7.20 -3.93 0.18
C MET A 68 8.21 -3.51 1.24
N SER A 69 9.47 -3.91 1.09
CA SER A 69 10.57 -3.55 1.99
C SER A 69 11.37 -2.34 1.50
N ASP A 70 10.78 -1.48 0.65
CA ASP A 70 11.47 -0.33 0.03
C ASP A 70 12.75 -0.71 -0.74
N GLY A 71 12.75 -1.88 -1.38
CA GLY A 71 13.90 -2.38 -2.12
C GLY A 71 14.95 -3.10 -1.27
N ALA A 72 14.80 -3.15 0.06
CA ALA A 72 15.63 -3.98 0.93
C ALA A 72 15.19 -5.45 0.87
N ALA A 73 15.66 -6.18 -0.14
CA ALA A 73 15.68 -7.64 -0.14
C ALA A 73 17.10 -8.14 -0.41
#